data_AF-A0A9P5YD93-F1
#
_entry.id   AF-A0A9P5YD93-F1
#
_cell.length_a   1.000
_cell.length_b   1.000
_cell.length_c   1.000
_cell.angle_alpha   90.00
_cell.angle_beta   90.00
_cell.angle_gamma   90.00
#
_symmetry.space_group_name_H-M   'P 1'
#
loop_
_entity.id
_entity.type
_entity.pdbx_description
1 polymer ?
#
loop_
_entity_poly.entity_id
_entity_poly.type
_entity_poly.pdbx_seq_one_letter_code
_entity_poly.pdbx_strand_id
1 'polypeptide(L)'
;MTIYITAAQPILVSYIVAAVTTILTYDWICTLDKEVAYVWSRPWSLGTCLFILNRYLPFVDVTLSIILTWTISTPEVFLIPL
;
A
#
# COMPACT_ATOMS: atom_id res chain seq x y z
N MET A 1 -11.22 -19.35 -23.27
CA MET A 1 -11.76 -18.11 -22.65
C MET A 1 -11.20 -17.90 -21.25
N THR A 2 -11.28 -18.88 -20.34
CA THR A 2 -10.76 -18.79 -18.96
C THR A 2 -9.25 -18.50 -18.85
N ILE A 3 -8.42 -19.07 -19.73
CA ILE A 3 -6.95 -18.90 -19.69
C ILE A 3 -6.53 -17.47 -20.11
N TYR A 4 -7.25 -16.86 -21.07
CA TYR A 4 -7.00 -15.48 -21.50
C TYR A 4 -7.33 -14.47 -20.40
N ILE A 5 -8.38 -14.74 -19.62
CA ILE A 5 -8.75 -13.90 -18.47
C ILE A 5 -7.64 -13.97 -17.40
N THR A 6 -7.09 -15.16 -17.12
CA THR A 6 -5.96 -15.36 -16.18
C THR A 6 -4.69 -14.63 -16.62
N ALA A 7 -4.32 -14.68 -17.90
CA ALA A 7 -3.11 -14.03 -18.40
C ALA A 7 -3.20 -12.50 -18.40
N ALA A 8 -4.42 -11.95 -18.50
CA ALA A 8 -4.67 -10.51 -18.43
C ALA A 8 -4.79 -9.97 -16.98
N GLN A 9 -5.03 -10.83 -15.99
CA GLN A 9 -5.15 -10.43 -14.57
C GLN A 9 -3.95 -9.62 -14.04
N PRO A 10 -2.67 -10.01 -14.22
CA PRO A 10 -1.56 -9.33 -13.54
C PRO A 10 -1.39 -7.88 -14.01
N ILE A 11 -1.60 -7.63 -15.30
CA ILE A 11 -1.53 -6.29 -15.90
C ILE A 11 -2.67 -5.43 -15.36
N LEU A 12 -3.90 -5.95 -15.39
CA LEU A 12 -5.08 -5.25 -14.89
C LEU A 12 -4.99 -4.93 -13.40
N VAL A 13 -4.51 -5.88 -12.58
CA VAL A 13 -4.30 -5.69 -11.15
C VAL A 13 -3.28 -4.58 -10.90
N SER A 14 -2.19 -4.52 -11.66
CA SER A 14 -1.19 -3.45 -11.51
C SER A 14 -1.76 -2.06 -11.77
N TYR A 15 -2.57 -1.91 -12.83
CA TYR A 15 -3.24 -0.64 -13.14
C TYR A 15 -4.30 -0.27 -12.10
N ILE A 16 -5.09 -1.24 -11.63
CA ILE A 16 -6.09 -1.02 -10.59
C ILE A 16 -5.43 -0.61 -9.28
N VAL A 17 -4.35 -1.28 -8.87
CA VAL A 17 -3.59 -0.93 -7.66
C VAL A 17 -3.07 0.50 -7.80
N ALA A 18 -2.44 0.86 -8.92
CA ALA A 18 -1.95 2.22 -9.14
C ALA A 18 -3.07 3.28 -9.07
N ALA A 19 -4.23 3.01 -9.69
CA ALA A 19 -5.39 3.91 -9.68
C ALA A 19 -6.01 4.06 -8.28
N VAL A 20 -6.17 2.95 -7.56
CA VAL A 20 -6.70 2.95 -6.19
C VAL A 20 -5.74 3.66 -5.25
N THR A 21 -4.43 3.44 -5.37
CA THR A 21 -3.42 4.13 -4.57
C THR A 21 -3.43 5.63 -4.84
N THR A 22 -3.53 6.06 -6.10
CA THR A 22 -3.60 7.50 -6.43
C THR A 22 -4.86 8.17 -5.91
N ILE A 23 -6.03 7.54 -6.06
CA ILE A 23 -7.29 8.04 -5.51
C ILE A 23 -7.22 8.12 -3.98
N LEU A 24 -6.70 7.08 -3.33
CA LEU A 24 -6.54 7.03 -1.88
C LEU A 24 -5.59 8.13 -1.39
N THR A 25 -4.48 8.38 -2.10
CA THR A 25 -3.51 9.43 -1.78
C THR A 25 -4.09 10.83 -1.99
N TYR A 26 -4.92 11.01 -3.01
CA TYR A 26 -5.60 12.28 -3.26
C TYR A 26 -6.60 12.61 -2.15
N ASP A 27 -7.45 11.64 -1.79
CA ASP A 27 -8.40 11.78 -0.67
C ASP A 27 -7.68 12.01 0.66
N TRP A 28 -6.49 11.42 0.80
CA TRP A 28 -5.57 11.65 1.92
C TRP A 28 -5.15 13.11 2.04
N ILE A 29 -4.61 13.71 0.97
CA ILE A 29 -4.14 15.10 0.97
C ILE A 29 -5.29 16.07 1.28
N CYS A 30 -6.50 15.80 0.76
CA CYS A 30 -7.67 16.63 1.01
C CYS A 30 -8.16 16.56 2.47
N THR A 31 -7.98 15.43 3.15
CA THR A 31 -8.39 15.26 4.56
C THR A 31 -7.28 15.63 5.55
N LEU A 32 -6.02 15.65 5.10
CA LEU A 32 -4.84 15.93 5.92
C LEU A 32 -4.80 17.36 6.47
N ASP A 33 -5.28 18.35 5.72
CA ASP A 33 -5.44 19.75 6.18
C ASP A 33 -6.17 19.82 7.53
N LYS A 34 -7.33 19.13 7.61
CA LYS A 34 -8.18 19.13 8.79
C LYS A 34 -7.58 18.26 9.88
N GLU A 35 -6.98 17.14 9.51
CA GLU A 35 -6.33 16.25 10.47
C GLU A 35 -5.13 16.90 11.15
N VAL A 36 -4.29 17.63 10.41
CA VAL A 36 -3.17 18.38 11.00
C VAL A 36 -3.68 19.48 11.92
N ALA A 37 -4.69 20.23 11.51
CA ALA A 37 -5.25 21.30 12.34
C ALA A 37 -5.90 20.80 13.64
N TYR A 38 -6.65 19.69 13.60
CA TYR A 38 -7.42 19.21 14.76
C TYR A 38 -6.74 18.12 15.58
N VAL A 39 -5.87 17.30 14.97
CA VAL A 39 -5.24 16.15 15.62
C VAL A 39 -3.84 16.49 16.14
N TRP A 40 -3.04 17.23 15.37
CA TRP A 40 -1.68 17.60 15.80
C TRP A 40 -1.65 18.76 16.80
N SER A 41 -2.74 19.53 16.89
CA SER A 41 -2.91 20.61 17.87
C SER A 41 -3.46 20.12 19.23
N ARG A 42 -3.97 18.88 19.31
CA ARG A 42 -4.52 18.28 20.54
C ARG A 42 -3.57 17.20 21.11
N PRO A 43 -3.64 16.89 22.41
CA PRO A 43 -2.80 15.85 22.99
C PRO A 43 -3.02 14.51 22.26
N TRP A 44 -1.91 13.87 21.88
CA TRP A 44 -1.92 12.63 21.11
C TRP A 44 -2.71 11.54 21.84
N SER A 45 -3.80 11.09 21.22
CA SER A 45 -4.66 10.02 21.74
C SER A 45 -4.29 8.67 21.11
N LEU A 46 -4.58 7.57 21.81
CA LEU A 46 -4.52 6.22 21.25
C LEU A 46 -5.37 6.07 19.98
N GLY A 47 -6.47 6.82 19.87
CA GLY A 47 -7.31 6.85 18.67
C GLY A 47 -6.57 7.41 17.44
N THR A 48 -5.74 8.45 17.64
CA THR A 48 -4.87 8.99 16.58
C THR A 48 -3.83 7.98 16.13
N CYS A 49 -3.22 7.26 17.09
CA CYS A 49 -2.24 6.24 16.79
C CYS A 49 -2.85 5.06 16.02
N LEU A 50 -4.03 4.57 16.45
CA LEU A 50 -4.78 3.54 15.73
C LEU A 50 -5.21 3.97 14.33
N PHE A 51 -5.53 5.26 14.15
CA PHE A 51 -5.91 5.84 12.88
C PHE A 51 -4.71 5.92 11.93
N ILE A 52 -3.55 6.40 12.40
CA ILE A 52 -2.30 6.40 11.64
C ILE A 52 -1.90 4.96 11.28
N LEU A 53 -1.95 4.02 12.23
CA LEU A 53 -1.62 2.61 11.95
C LEU A 53 -2.55 2.03 10.89
N ASN A 54 -3.88 2.15 11.03
CA ASN A 54 -4.81 1.67 9.99
C ASN A 54 -4.60 2.34 8.64
N ARG A 55 -4.10 3.59 8.60
CA ARG A 55 -3.95 4.38 7.37
C ARG A 55 -2.60 4.20 6.67
N TYR A 56 -1.54 3.87 7.41
CA TYR A 56 -0.20 3.64 6.85
C TYR A 56 0.13 2.15 6.65
N LEU A 57 -0.56 1.23 7.34
CA LEU A 57 -0.45 -0.21 7.11
C LEU A 57 -0.62 -0.62 5.63
N PRO A 58 -1.59 -0.08 4.86
CA PRO A 58 -1.74 -0.43 3.45
C PRO A 58 -0.56 0.04 2.59
N PHE A 59 0.06 1.18 2.91
CA PHE A 59 1.25 1.66 2.20
C PHE A 59 2.46 0.78 2.49
N VAL A 60 2.62 0.35 3.73
CA VAL A 60 3.67 -0.61 4.13
C VAL A 60 3.43 -1.95 3.45
N ASP A 61 2.19 -2.43 3.42
CA ASP A 61 1.80 -3.69 2.78
C ASP A 61 2.06 -3.70 1.26
N VAL A 62 1.71 -2.61 0.57
CA VAL A 62 2.01 -2.45 -0.87
C VAL A 62 3.52 -2.38 -1.12
N THR A 63 4.25 -1.60 -0.31
CA THR A 63 5.71 -1.48 -0.43
C THR A 63 6.40 -2.82 -0.18
N LEU A 64 5.95 -3.55 0.84
CA LEU A 64 6.44 -4.88 1.19
C LEU A 64 6.11 -5.89 0.09
N SER A 65 4.88 -5.88 -0.44
CA SER A 65 4.46 -6.75 -1.54
C SER A 65 5.28 -6.54 -2.80
N ILE A 66 5.59 -5.28 -3.13
CA ILE A 66 6.48 -4.93 -4.23
C ILE A 66 7.88 -5.48 -3.96
N ILE A 67 8.48 -5.18 -2.80
CA ILE A 67 9.82 -5.65 -2.43
C ILE A 67 9.92 -7.18 -2.45
N LEU A 68 8.93 -7.89 -1.88
CA LEU A 68 8.89 -9.35 -1.86
C LEU A 68 8.81 -9.91 -3.29
N THR A 69 7.95 -9.32 -4.14
CA THR A 69 7.84 -9.73 -5.55
C THR A 69 9.16 -9.54 -6.29
N TRP A 70 9.85 -8.41 -6.08
CA TRP A 70 11.18 -8.16 -6.65
C TRP A 70 12.25 -9.12 -6.11
N THR A 71 12.24 -9.41 -4.80
CA THR A 71 13.25 -10.23 -4.12
C THR A 71 13.10 -11.72 -4.47
N ILE A 72 11.88 -12.21 -4.63
CA ILE A 72 11.61 -13.59 -5.08
C ILE A 72 11.97 -13.75 -6.57
N SER A 73 11.88 -12.67 -7.35
CA SER A 73 12.23 -12.67 -8.78
C SER A 73 13.74 -12.62 -9.05
N THR A 74 14.56 -12.24 -8.06
CA THR A 74 16.01 -12.38 -8.14
C THR A 74 16.41 -13.83 -7.83
N PRO A 75 16.98 -14.58 -8.80
CA PRO A 75 17.28 -16.02 -8.64
C PRO A 75 18.36 -16.33 -7.59
N GLU A 76 18.97 -15.30 -7.00
CA GLU A 76 20.12 -15.40 -6.10
C GLU A 76 19.72 -15.85 -4.68
N VAL A 77 18.47 -15.62 -4.28
CA VAL A 77 17.94 -16.05 -2.96
C VAL A 77 17.71 -17.56 -2.90
N PHE A 78 17.54 -18.23 -4.04
CA PHE A 78 17.42 -19.69 -4.12
C PHE A 78 18.76 -20.42 -3.85
N LEU A 79 19.89 -19.70 -3.89
CA LEU A 79 21.25 -20.25 -3.74
C LEU A 79 21.81 -20.17 -2.32
N ILE A 80 21.07 -19.59 -1.37
CA ILE A 80 21.48 -19.55 0.05
C ILE A 80 20.54 -20.47 0.84
N PRO A 81 20.84 -21.77 0.96
CA PRO A 81 20.09 -22.65 1.83
C PRO A 81 20.50 -22.32 3.27
N LEU A 82 19.51 -22.04 4.12
CA LEU A 82 19.68 -22.05 5.57
C LEU A 82 19.27 -23.43 6.10
#